data_AF-A0A9E3XJ47-F1
#
_entry.id   AF-A0A9E3XJ47-F1
#
_cell.length_a   1.000
_cell.length_b   1.000
_cell.length_c   1.000
_cell.angle_alpha   90.00
_cell.angle_beta   90.00
_cell.angle_gamma   90.00
#
_symmetry.space_group_name_H-M   'P 1'
#
loop_
_entity.id
_entity.type
_entity.pdbx_description
1 polymer ?
#
loop_
_entity_poly.entity_id
_entity_poly.type
_entity_poly.pdbx_seq_one_letter_code
_entity_poly.pdbx_strand_id
1 'polypeptide(L)'
;FGDDFAITSGKAQEIRQADGRMFDIISRFDIDAFQQIMESDLLPRKVDACSAVYTFLSLMKSGRGEVVSYDQNFQPETQSLVSYGSMVFWGSD
;
A
#
# COMPACT_ATOMS: atom_id res chain seq x y z
N PHE A 1 -6.32 -11.97 5.21
CA PHE A 1 -5.68 -12.98 6.08
C PHE A 1 -5.55 -14.32 5.37
N GLY A 2 -4.78 -15.25 5.94
CA GLY A 2 -4.72 -16.65 5.49
C GLY A 2 -3.92 -16.87 4.22
N ASP A 3 -2.69 -16.34 4.16
CA ASP A 3 -1.73 -16.78 3.16
C ASP A 3 -1.25 -18.21 3.50
N ASP A 4 -0.98 -19.00 2.48
CA ASP A 4 -0.52 -20.40 2.60
C ASP A 4 1.01 -20.52 2.72
N PHE A 5 1.71 -19.38 2.83
CA PHE A 5 3.16 -19.29 2.97
C PHE A 5 3.57 -18.67 4.30
N ALA A 6 4.72 -19.11 4.82
CA ALA A 6 5.33 -18.51 6.00
C ALA A 6 5.97 -17.16 5.68
N ILE A 7 5.88 -16.22 6.62
CA ILE A 7 6.57 -14.94 6.51
C ILE A 7 8.05 -15.10 6.88
N THR A 8 8.91 -15.07 5.86
CA THR A 8 10.36 -14.98 6.01
C THR A 8 10.82 -13.52 6.00
N SER A 9 12.05 -13.25 6.41
CA SER A 9 12.66 -11.91 6.28
C SER A 9 12.70 -11.43 4.83
N GLY A 10 13.00 -12.33 3.89
CA GLY A 10 12.94 -12.05 2.45
C GLY A 10 11.54 -11.64 2.00
N LYS A 11 10.51 -12.40 2.41
CA LYS A 11 9.12 -12.08 2.09
C LYS A 11 8.68 -10.74 2.70
N ALA A 12 9.07 -10.45 3.95
CA ALA A 12 8.79 -9.17 4.59
C ALA A 12 9.40 -8.00 3.80
N GLN A 13 10.63 -8.17 3.30
CA GLN A 13 11.30 -7.16 2.47
C GLN A 13 10.62 -6.99 1.10
N GLU A 14 10.17 -8.06 0.47
CA GLU A 14 9.39 -8.01 -0.78
C GLU A 14 8.08 -7.23 -0.59
N ILE A 15 7.36 -7.50 0.50
CA ILE A 15 6.13 -6.78 0.87
C ILE A 15 6.43 -5.29 1.06
N ARG A 16 7.50 -4.96 1.80
CA ARG A 16 7.93 -3.56 2.00
C ARG A 16 8.21 -2.83 0.70
N GLN A 17 8.87 -3.49 -0.25
CA GLN A 17 9.12 -2.91 -1.57
C GLN A 17 7.82 -2.73 -2.38
N ALA A 18 6.89 -3.68 -2.29
CA ALA A 18 5.59 -3.58 -2.95
C ALA A 18 4.73 -2.44 -2.38
N ASP A 19 4.68 -2.31 -1.05
CA ASP A 19 4.03 -1.19 -0.38
C ASP A 19 4.68 0.15 -0.78
N GLY A 20 6.01 0.20 -0.87
CA GLY A 20 6.73 1.37 -1.36
C GLY A 20 6.34 1.80 -2.77
N ARG A 21 6.17 0.86 -3.71
CA ARG A 21 5.69 1.15 -5.06
C ARG A 21 4.26 1.69 -5.06
N MET A 22 3.39 1.11 -4.23
CA MET A 22 2.02 1.61 -4.05
C MET A 22 2.03 3.05 -3.50
N PHE A 23 2.84 3.34 -2.47
CA PHE A 23 2.94 4.70 -1.93
C PHE A 23 3.47 5.71 -2.96
N ASP A 24 4.44 5.33 -3.77
CA ASP A 24 4.97 6.20 -4.83
C ASP A 24 3.91 6.56 -5.88
N ILE A 25 3.07 5.60 -6.28
CA ILE A 25 1.91 5.85 -7.14
C ILE A 25 0.91 6.79 -6.48
N ILE A 26 0.52 6.51 -5.24
CA ILE A 26 -0.44 7.32 -4.47
C ILE A 26 0.09 8.75 -4.27
N SER A 27 1.39 8.91 -4.01
CA SER A 27 2.03 10.21 -3.76
C SER A 27 1.95 11.17 -4.96
N ARG A 28 1.81 10.62 -6.17
CA ARG A 28 1.74 11.36 -7.44
C ARG A 28 0.30 11.51 -7.94
N PHE A 29 -0.69 11.08 -7.16
CA PHE A 29 -2.10 11.10 -7.52
C PHE A 29 -2.40 10.34 -8.84
N ASP A 30 -1.61 9.30 -9.13
CA ASP A 30 -1.68 8.55 -10.38
C ASP A 30 -2.76 7.46 -10.30
N ILE A 31 -4.01 7.85 -10.53
CA ILE A 31 -5.16 6.93 -10.48
C ILE A 31 -5.08 5.80 -11.52
N ASP A 32 -4.54 6.09 -12.70
CA ASP A 32 -4.45 5.10 -13.78
C ASP A 32 -3.43 4.00 -13.41
N ALA A 33 -2.26 4.39 -12.90
CA ALA A 33 -1.29 3.43 -12.38
C ALA A 33 -1.85 2.67 -11.16
N PHE A 34 -2.62 3.33 -10.29
CA PHE A 34 -3.25 2.67 -9.14
C PHE A 34 -4.28 1.62 -9.57
N GLN A 35 -5.10 1.92 -10.59
CA GLN A 35 -6.05 0.97 -11.17
C GLN A 35 -5.33 -0.25 -11.76
N GLN A 36 -4.24 -0.03 -12.49
CA GLN A 36 -3.47 -1.12 -13.12
C GLN A 36 -2.93 -2.13 -12.10
N ILE A 37 -2.46 -1.66 -10.94
CA ILE A 37 -1.88 -2.55 -9.93
C ILE A 37 -2.94 -3.18 -9.00
N MET A 38 -4.19 -2.73 -9.05
CA MET A 38 -5.22 -3.13 -8.09
C MET A 38 -5.49 -4.64 -8.16
N GLU A 39 -5.75 -5.16 -9.35
CA GLU A 39 -6.05 -6.59 -9.56
C GLU A 39 -4.78 -7.46 -9.54
N SER A 40 -3.68 -6.95 -10.09
CA SER A 40 -2.45 -7.75 -10.25
C SER A 40 -1.58 -7.82 -9.00
N ASP A 41 -1.73 -6.88 -8.06
CA ASP A 41 -0.86 -6.75 -6.89
C ASP A 41 -1.65 -6.51 -5.60
N LEU A 42 -2.46 -5.45 -5.52
CA LEU A 42 -3.02 -5.00 -4.24
C LEU A 42 -4.05 -5.99 -3.65
N LEU A 43 -4.98 -6.49 -4.47
CA LEU A 43 -5.99 -7.46 -4.04
C LEU A 43 -5.36 -8.82 -3.69
N PRO A 44 -4.46 -9.41 -4.51
CA PRO A 44 -3.72 -10.61 -4.12
C PRO A 44 -2.93 -10.45 -2.83
N ARG A 45 -2.30 -9.28 -2.60
CA ARG A 45 -1.59 -8.95 -1.35
C ARG A 45 -2.50 -8.54 -0.21
N LYS A 46 -3.83 -8.55 -0.40
CA LYS A 46 -4.85 -8.31 0.62
C LYS A 46 -4.72 -6.93 1.27
N VAL A 47 -4.36 -5.90 0.49
CA VAL A 47 -4.36 -4.50 0.94
C VAL A 47 -5.82 -4.06 1.16
N ASP A 48 -6.19 -3.79 2.40
CA ASP A 48 -7.58 -3.47 2.78
C ASP A 48 -7.98 -2.02 2.45
N ALA A 49 -6.99 -1.10 2.36
CA ALA A 49 -7.21 0.31 2.07
C ALA A 49 -7.56 0.61 0.59
N CYS A 50 -7.55 -0.37 -0.32
CA CYS A 50 -7.67 -0.14 -1.76
C CYS A 50 -8.88 0.71 -2.16
N SER A 51 -10.05 0.42 -1.61
CA SER A 51 -11.29 1.12 -1.94
C SER A 51 -11.29 2.58 -1.49
N ALA A 52 -10.75 2.83 -0.29
CA ALA A 52 -10.61 4.17 0.27
C ALA A 52 -9.60 5.00 -0.54
N VAL A 53 -8.45 4.41 -0.89
CA VAL A 53 -7.42 5.06 -1.70
C VAL A 53 -7.92 5.34 -3.12
N TYR A 54 -8.60 4.38 -3.75
CA TYR A 54 -9.20 4.58 -5.08
C TYR A 54 -10.21 5.74 -5.08
N THR A 55 -11.08 5.78 -4.06
CA THR A 55 -12.06 6.86 -3.90
C THR A 55 -11.37 8.19 -3.70
N PHE A 56 -10.33 8.25 -2.86
CA PHE A 56 -9.52 9.45 -2.64
C PHE A 56 -8.92 9.96 -3.95
N LEU A 57 -8.24 9.10 -4.71
CA LEU A 57 -7.63 9.44 -6.00
C LEU A 57 -8.67 9.85 -7.06
N SER A 58 -9.89 9.31 -6.99
CA SER A 58 -10.99 9.67 -7.90
C SER A 58 -11.54 11.08 -7.64
N LEU A 59 -11.46 11.55 -6.39
CA LEU A 59 -11.97 12.86 -5.97
C LEU A 59 -10.89 13.94 -6.04
N MET A 60 -9.66 13.59 -5.67
CA MET A 60 -8.54 14.52 -5.62
C MET A 60 -7.75 14.44 -6.93
N LYS A 61 -7.96 15.43 -7.81
CA LYS A 61 -7.42 15.39 -9.18
C LYS A 61 -5.92 15.67 -9.30
N SER A 62 -5.34 16.38 -8.34
CA SER A 62 -3.91 16.69 -8.34
C SER A 62 -3.44 17.08 -6.95
N GLY A 63 -2.15 16.93 -6.71
CA GLY A 63 -1.51 17.22 -5.44
C GLY A 63 -0.15 16.55 -5.34
N ARG A 64 0.41 16.59 -4.13
CA ARG A 64 1.58 15.79 -3.76
C ARG A 64 1.33 15.08 -2.45
N GLY A 65 1.78 13.83 -2.36
CA GLY A 65 1.74 13.03 -1.14
C GLY A 65 3.15 12.71 -0.64
N GLU A 66 3.26 12.39 0.64
CA GLU A 66 4.51 11.96 1.25
C GLU A 66 4.23 10.90 2.32
N VAL A 67 5.08 9.87 2.42
CA VAL A 67 5.02 8.87 3.48
C VAL A 67 5.58 9.48 4.76
N VAL A 68 4.75 9.56 5.80
CA VAL A 68 5.13 10.07 7.12
C VAL A 68 5.73 8.96 7.98
N SER A 69 5.12 7.77 7.92
CA SER A 69 5.54 6.61 8.69
C SER A 69 5.15 5.33 7.97
N TYR A 70 5.98 4.31 8.12
CA TYR A 70 5.72 2.96 7.64
C TYR A 70 6.31 1.95 8.60
N ASP A 71 5.55 0.92 8.93
CA ASP A 71 6.05 -0.20 9.71
C ASP A 71 5.36 -1.52 9.36
N GLN A 72 5.97 -2.63 9.79
CA GLN A 72 5.44 -3.98 9.63
C GLN A 72 5.35 -4.65 10.99
N ASN A 73 4.13 -5.02 11.39
CA ASN A 73 3.91 -5.80 12.59
C ASN A 73 4.01 -7.29 12.24
N PHE A 74 5.17 -7.89 12.51
CA PHE A 74 5.37 -9.33 12.39
C PHE A 74 5.08 -10.01 13.74
N GLN A 75 4.20 -11.01 13.73
CA GLN A 75 3.84 -11.81 14.90
C GLN A 75 4.40 -13.23 14.75
N PRO A 76 5.48 -13.59 15.47
CA PRO A 76 6.13 -14.89 15.33
C PRO A 76 5.23 -16.08 15.65
N GLU A 77 4.30 -15.92 16.60
CA GLU A 77 3.44 -16.99 17.12
C GLU A 77 2.43 -17.46 16.07
N THR A 78 1.98 -16.54 15.22
CA THR A 78 1.01 -16.79 14.16
C THR A 78 1.63 -16.78 12.77
N GLN A 79 2.94 -16.49 12.68
CA GLN A 79 3.66 -16.20 11.44
C GLN A 79 2.92 -15.22 10.54
N SER A 80 2.27 -14.22 11.13
CA SER A 80 1.50 -13.21 10.40
C SER A 80 2.27 -11.90 10.29
N LEU A 81 2.03 -11.17 9.20
CA LEU A 81 2.58 -9.84 8.98
C LEU A 81 1.48 -8.92 8.48
N VAL A 82 1.38 -7.75 9.10
CA VAL A 82 0.54 -6.65 8.63
C VAL A 82 1.42 -5.42 8.47
N SER A 83 1.33 -4.76 7.32
CA SER A 83 1.98 -3.47 7.11
C SER A 83 1.03 -2.32 7.41
N TYR A 84 1.60 -1.23 7.92
CA TYR A 84 0.90 0.03 8.18
C TYR A 84 1.66 1.16 7.50
N GLY A 85 0.93 2.05 6.83
CA GLY A 85 1.49 3.24 6.20
C GLY A 85 0.64 4.46 6.55
N SER A 86 1.30 5.58 6.82
CA SER A 86 0.66 6.89 6.98
C SER A 86 1.22 7.85 5.94
N MET A 87 0.33 8.52 5.22
CA MET A 87 0.68 9.51 4.21
C MET A 87 0.02 10.84 4.52
N VAL A 88 0.72 11.93 4.20
CA VAL A 88 0.20 13.30 4.20
C VAL A 88 0.05 13.77 2.77
N PHE A 89 -0.97 14.59 2.51
CA PHE A 89 -1.30 15.07 1.17
C PHE A 89 -1.52 16.58 1.18
N TRP A 90 -1.07 17.24 0.11
CA TRP A 90 -1.37 18.64 -0.18
C TRP A 90 -2.01 18.74 -1.56
N GLY A 91 -3.16 19.40 -1.65
CA GLY A 91 -3.78 19.72 -2.93
C GLY A 91 -2.96 20.75 -3.70
N SER A 92 -3.11 20.76 -5.02
CA SER A 92 -2.68 21.88 -5.85
C SER A 92 -3.91 22.73 -6.14
N ASP A 93 -3.83 24.04 -5.91
CA ASP A 93 -4.88 25.01 -6.27
C ASP A 93 -5.07 25.10 -7.80
#